data_AF-A0A2R6DYU8-F1
#
_entry.id   AF-A0A2R6DYU8-F1
#
_cell.length_a   1.000
_cell.length_b   1.000
_cell.length_c   1.000
_cell.angle_alpha   90.00
_cell.angle_beta   90.00
_cell.angle_gamma   90.00
#
_symmetry.space_group_name_H-M   'P 1'
#
loop_
_entity.id
_entity.type
_entity.pdbx_description
1 polymer ?
#
loop_
_entity_poly.entity_id
_entity_poly.type
_entity_poly.pdbx_seq_one_letter_code
_entity_poly.pdbx_strand_id
1 'polypeptide(L)'
;MVPLQMGVPGGPELLVILLILLLLFGLPILLLGVGGFLYLRSNADDETKERIAELESEIDELKSDLDTEDEEPVAADAPDGPGDDPQTVD
;
A
#
# COMPACT_ATOMS: atom_id res chain seq x y z
N MET A 1 10.59 70.24 17.23
CA MET A 1 9.62 69.13 17.28
C MET A 1 9.76 68.40 15.96
N VAL A 2 10.39 67.21 15.95
CA VAL A 2 10.61 66.45 14.71
C VAL A 2 9.28 65.76 14.34
N PRO A 3 8.78 65.88 13.10
CA PRO A 3 7.49 65.29 12.76
C PRO A 3 7.58 63.76 12.83
N LEU A 4 6.64 63.16 13.56
CA LEU A 4 6.40 61.70 13.64
C LEU A 4 5.70 61.14 12.40
N GLN A 5 5.69 61.87 11.27
CA GLN A 5 5.21 61.36 9.98
C GLN A 5 6.20 60.38 9.32
N MET A 6 7.23 59.94 10.06
CA MET A 6 8.07 58.82 9.69
C MET A 6 7.28 57.52 9.81
N GLY A 7 6.81 57.03 8.66
CA GLY A 7 7.09 55.63 8.32
C GLY A 7 6.02 54.60 8.65
N VAL A 8 4.74 54.96 8.74
CA VAL A 8 3.68 53.94 8.60
C VAL A 8 3.45 53.72 7.12
N PRO A 9 3.76 52.53 6.58
CA PRO A 9 3.63 52.27 5.15
C PRO A 9 2.17 52.33 4.71
N GLY A 10 1.91 52.95 3.55
CA GLY A 10 0.58 53.18 3.00
C GLY A 10 0.33 52.45 1.69
N GLY A 11 -0.92 52.02 1.47
CA GLY A 11 -1.45 51.55 0.18
C GLY A 11 -0.58 50.51 -0.55
N PRO A 12 0.18 50.88 -1.58
CA PRO A 12 1.04 49.94 -2.32
C PRO A 12 2.11 49.24 -1.48
N GLU A 13 2.65 49.91 -0.46
CA GLU A 13 3.72 49.35 0.37
C GLU A 13 3.20 48.17 1.22
N LEU A 14 1.93 48.21 1.62
CA LEU A 14 1.28 47.08 2.30
C LEU A 14 1.12 45.87 1.39
N LEU A 15 0.91 46.06 0.08
CA LEU A 15 0.86 44.95 -0.88
C LEU A 15 2.23 44.27 -1.01
N VAL A 16 3.29 45.06 -1.00
CA VAL A 16 4.67 44.53 -1.04
C VAL A 16 4.98 43.79 0.26
N ILE A 17 4.64 44.34 1.42
CA ILE A 17 4.82 43.67 2.72
C ILE A 17 4.01 42.38 2.76
N LEU A 18 2.75 42.40 2.30
CA LEU A 18 1.91 41.21 2.23
C LEU A 18 2.53 40.15 1.31
N LEU A 19 3.06 40.55 0.14
CA LEU A 19 3.73 39.64 -0.77
C LEU A 19 4.98 39.02 -0.12
N ILE A 20 5.78 39.83 0.57
CA ILE A 20 6.96 39.36 1.31
C ILE A 20 6.55 38.40 2.42
N LEU A 21 5.49 38.70 3.18
CA LEU A 21 4.96 37.81 4.22
C LEU A 21 4.47 36.50 3.60
N LEU A 22 3.78 36.54 2.47
CA LEU A 22 3.33 35.32 1.78
C LEU A 22 4.52 34.49 1.28
N LEU A 23 5.58 35.14 0.83
CA LEU A 23 6.76 34.43 0.33
C LEU A 23 7.60 33.85 1.48
N LEU A 24 7.77 34.59 2.57
CA LEU A 24 8.52 34.17 3.75
C LEU A 24 7.77 33.20 4.64
N PHE A 25 6.44 33.31 4.76
CA PHE A 25 5.63 32.47 5.64
C PHE A 25 4.71 31.55 4.86
N GLY A 26 4.04 32.05 3.82
CA GLY A 26 3.14 31.23 3.00
C GLY A 26 3.85 30.06 2.33
N LEU A 27 5.02 30.28 1.71
CA LEU A 27 5.77 29.19 1.08
C LEU A 27 6.21 28.10 2.07
N PRO A 28 6.90 28.40 3.19
CA PRO A 28 7.30 27.34 4.12
C PRO A 28 6.11 26.69 4.82
N ILE A 29 5.05 27.44 5.16
CA ILE A 29 3.83 26.85 5.73
C ILE A 29 3.17 25.90 4.73
N LEU A 30 3.10 26.29 3.45
CA LEU A 30 2.52 25.46 2.40
C LEU A 30 3.36 24.19 2.19
N LEU A 31 4.68 24.31 2.16
CA LEU A 31 5.59 23.18 1.96
C LEU A 31 5.52 22.22 3.15
N LEU A 32 5.46 22.75 4.38
CA LEU A 32 5.28 21.94 5.59
C LEU A 32 3.90 21.27 5.63
N GLY A 33 2.85 21.99 5.24
CA GLY A 33 1.48 21.46 5.23
C GLY A 33 1.29 20.36 4.19
N VAL A 34 1.64 20.63 2.93
CA VAL A 34 1.51 19.66 1.84
C VAL A 34 2.51 18.52 1.99
N GLY A 35 3.77 18.85 2.29
CA GLY A 35 4.82 17.86 2.50
C GLY A 35 4.52 16.96 3.70
N GLY A 36 4.11 17.54 4.83
CA GLY A 36 3.68 16.79 6.02
C GLY A 36 2.45 15.92 5.75
N PHE A 37 1.45 16.44 5.04
CA PHE A 37 0.26 15.66 4.67
C PHE A 37 0.59 14.48 3.76
N LEU A 38 1.41 14.69 2.72
CA LEU A 38 1.86 13.62 1.84
C LEU A 38 2.74 12.60 2.56
N TYR A 39 3.59 13.04 3.48
CA TYR A 39 4.42 12.16 4.31
C TYR A 39 3.55 11.27 5.21
N LEU A 40 2.59 11.84 5.95
CA LEU A 40 1.66 11.06 6.77
C LEU A 40 0.85 10.07 5.92
N ARG A 41 0.40 10.50 4.75
CA ARG A 41 -0.38 9.64 3.85
C ARG A 41 0.44 8.49 3.30
N SER A 42 1.64 8.76 2.79
CA SER A 42 2.53 7.71 2.27
C SER A 42 2.94 6.72 3.35
N ASN A 43 3.23 7.19 4.56
CA ASN A 43 3.58 6.31 5.67
C ASN A 43 2.40 5.42 6.11
N ALA A 44 1.16 5.91 6.02
CA ALA A 44 -0.03 5.10 6.27
C ALA A 44 -0.27 4.05 5.16
N ASP A 45 -0.02 4.44 3.90
CA ASP A 45 -0.12 3.54 2.76
C ASP A 45 0.97 2.44 2.81
N ASP A 46 2.18 2.76 3.28
CA ASP A 46 3.28 1.80 3.36
C ASP A 46 3.09 0.77 4.49
N GLU A 47 2.61 1.16 5.68
CA GLU A 47 2.22 0.20 6.73
C GLU A 47 1.12 -0.75 6.24
N THR A 48 0.20 -0.22 5.43
CA THR A 48 -0.89 -1.02 4.84
C THR A 48 -0.35 -1.98 3.78
N LYS A 49 0.57 -1.53 2.91
CA LYS A 49 1.18 -2.38 1.87
C LYS A 49 2.05 -3.48 2.47
N GLU A 50 2.81 -3.20 3.53
CA GLU A 50 3.65 -4.20 4.19
C GLU A 50 2.81 -5.35 4.78
N ARG A 51 1.70 -5.01 5.45
CA ARG A 51 0.74 -6.02 5.93
C ARG A 51 0.08 -6.81 4.79
N ILE A 52 -0.25 -6.15 3.68
CA ILE A 52 -0.82 -6.84 2.52
C ILE A 52 0.21 -7.82 1.93
N ALA A 53 1.47 -7.42 1.78
CA ALA A 53 2.53 -8.26 1.24
C ALA A 53 2.82 -9.47 2.16
N GLU A 54 2.78 -9.29 3.48
CA GLU A 54 2.90 -10.39 4.45
C GLU A 54 1.75 -11.39 4.30
N LEU A 55 0.50 -10.90 4.20
CA LEU A 55 -0.67 -11.75 4.01
C LEU A 55 -0.67 -12.48 2.65
N GLU A 56 -0.19 -11.84 1.59
CA GLU A 56 -0.06 -12.47 0.27
C GLU A 56 0.96 -13.62 0.29
N SER A 57 2.08 -13.46 1.01
CA SER A 57 3.08 -14.53 1.19
C SER A 57 2.52 -15.73 1.95
N GLU A 58 1.75 -15.49 3.02
CA GLU A 58 1.17 -16.54 3.85
C GLU A 58 0.09 -17.33 3.08
N ILE A 59 -0.67 -16.65 2.20
CA ILE A 59 -1.63 -17.31 1.29
C ILE A 59 -0.92 -18.19 0.26
N ASP A 60 0.19 -17.73 -0.32
CA ASP A 60 0.94 -18.51 -1.31
C ASP A 60 1.56 -19.77 -0.69
N GLU A 61 2.07 -19.69 0.55
CA GLU A 61 2.55 -20.86 1.30
C GLU A 61 1.41 -21.84 1.57
N LEU A 62 0.28 -21.34 2.11
CA LEU A 62 -0.87 -22.18 2.44
C LEU A 62 -1.47 -22.85 1.20
N LYS A 63 -1.43 -22.17 0.04
CA LYS A 63 -1.89 -22.72 -1.23
C LYS A 63 -0.92 -23.78 -1.79
N SER A 64 0.39 -23.59 -1.62
CA SER A 64 1.41 -24.57 -2.00
C SER A 64 1.28 -25.86 -1.19
N ASP A 65 0.99 -25.76 0.11
CA ASP A 65 0.76 -26.91 0.96
C ASP A 65 -0.49 -27.68 0.51
N LEU A 66 -1.58 -26.97 0.21
CA LEU A 66 -2.83 -27.59 -0.27
C LEU A 66 -2.66 -28.30 -1.63
N ASP A 67 -1.96 -27.68 -2.59
CA ASP A 67 -1.69 -28.28 -3.91
C ASP A 67 -0.82 -29.56 -3.77
N THR A 68 0.05 -29.60 -2.77
CA THR A 68 0.92 -30.76 -2.49
C THR A 68 0.12 -31.92 -1.87
N GLU A 69 -0.91 -31.63 -1.07
CA GLU A 69 -1.80 -32.64 -0.48
C GLU A 69 -2.77 -33.24 -1.51
N ASP A 70 -3.19 -32.48 -2.53
CA ASP A 70 -4.06 -32.97 -3.60
C ASP A 70 -3.33 -33.81 -4.67
N GLU A 71 -1.99 -33.73 -4.75
CA GLU A 71 -1.14 -34.56 -5.62
C GLU A 71 -0.68 -35.88 -4.97
N GLU A 72 -1.33 -36.39 -3.91
CA GLU A 72 -1.06 -37.75 -3.46
C GLU A 72 -1.57 -38.74 -4.54
N PRO A 73 -0.70 -39.45 -5.28
CA PRO A 73 -1.14 -40.41 -6.27
C PRO A 73 -1.81 -41.52 -5.49
N VAL A 74 -3.13 -41.62 -5.66
CA VAL A 74 -3.93 -42.77 -5.24
C VAL A 74 -3.21 -44.00 -5.76
N ALA A 75 -2.42 -44.63 -4.89
CA ALA A 75 -1.79 -45.90 -5.18
C ALA A 75 -2.95 -46.83 -5.48
N ALA A 76 -3.11 -47.12 -6.77
CA ALA A 76 -4.08 -48.05 -7.30
C ALA A 76 -3.71 -49.44 -6.80
N ASP A 77 -4.01 -49.71 -5.53
CA ASP A 77 -3.93 -51.03 -4.94
C ASP A 77 -5.34 -51.43 -4.50
N ALA A 78 -6.09 -51.96 -5.47
CA ALA A 78 -7.14 -52.99 -5.32
C ALA A 78 -7.99 -53.07 -6.61
N PRO A 79 -8.61 -54.21 -6.92
CA PRO A 79 -8.09 -55.57 -6.99
C PRO A 79 -8.29 -56.12 -8.42
N ASP A 80 -7.33 -56.87 -8.98
CA ASP A 80 -7.57 -57.56 -10.26
C ASP A 80 -8.77 -58.51 -10.14
N GLY A 81 -9.72 -58.31 -11.06
CA GLY A 81 -11.13 -58.63 -10.90
C GLY A 81 -11.50 -60.12 -10.92
N PRO A 82 -12.76 -60.44 -10.55
CA PRO A 82 -13.28 -61.80 -10.60
C PRO A 82 -13.81 -62.12 -12.01
N GLY A 83 -13.51 -63.33 -12.50
CA GLY A 83 -14.30 -63.99 -13.53
C GLY A 83 -13.57 -64.23 -14.84
N ASP A 84 -12.89 -65.37 -14.92
CA ASP A 84 -12.79 -66.12 -16.17
C ASP A 84 -13.24 -67.55 -15.89
N ASP A 85 -14.50 -67.82 -16.22
CA ASP A 85 -15.03 -69.16 -16.37
C ASP A 85 -15.79 -69.22 -17.71
N PRO A 86 -15.18 -69.79 -18.77
CA PRO A 86 -15.91 -70.29 -19.91
C PRO A 86 -15.90 -71.82 -19.93
N GLN A 87 -17.09 -72.36 -20.15
CA GLN A 87 -17.48 -73.77 -20.10
C GLN A 87 -16.90 -74.69 -21.21
N THR A 88 -17.01 -76.01 -20.94
CA THR A 88 -17.06 -77.19 -21.87
C THR A 88 -15.72 -77.57 -22.54
N VAL A 89 -15.30 -78.81 -22.85
CA VAL A 89 -15.85 -80.16 -23.17
C VAL A 89 -14.62 -81.11 -22.96
N ASP A 90 -14.63 -82.32 -22.39
CA ASP A 90 -15.24 -83.62 -22.77
C ASP A 90 -14.94 -84.61 -21.62
#